data_AF-A0A1G5Y4H9-F1
#
_entry.id   AF-A0A1G5Y4H9-F1
#
_cell.length_a   1.000
_cell.length_b   1.000
_cell.length_c   1.000
_cell.angle_alpha   90.00
_cell.angle_beta   90.00
_cell.angle_gamma   90.00
#
_symmetry.space_group_name_H-M   'P 1'
#
loop_
_entity.id
_entity.type
_entity.pdbx_description
1 polymer ?
#
loop_
_entity_poly.entity_id
_entity_poly.type
_entity_poly.pdbx_seq_one_letter_code
_entity_poly.pdbx_strand_id
1 'polypeptide(L)'
;MDTDKEFDAFTDEVPFDPIYRLPGMQARARLVLANRSEHEIRVAASTIEWLTNEYFEKEKESWITHQVKTNGSILRHLPEEDRTEYGLGTLVDQNPDIISDEFDFPNEENTTRLEALEDSLKGVDLDDENFPDAKPYEYFAVLALVLIGEAILSYQEDEWWPPVLKADLPMVCLRSIANDAVDIMEVICRAEQRQDEYEMRKRIEAFLHDNEKRIPEQVEDLVRKKVSLAASLAANARHKETSESRSAALLCWDNTGSNFSSRTAFARNKHREYGVTERTLYGWVTAHVRSKT
;
A
#
# COMPACT_ATOMS: atom_id res chain seq x y z
N MET A 1 -33.51 -19.35 22.02
CA MET A 1 -32.14 -18.91 22.33
C MET A 1 -31.96 -19.17 23.81
N ASP A 2 -30.88 -19.83 24.21
CA ASP A 2 -30.51 -19.89 25.63
C ASP A 2 -30.38 -18.44 26.12
N THR A 3 -31.21 -18.05 27.08
CA THR A 3 -31.39 -16.67 27.54
C THR A 3 -30.28 -16.18 28.48
N ASP A 4 -29.26 -17.00 28.74
CA ASP A 4 -28.20 -16.71 29.72
C ASP A 4 -26.86 -16.35 29.06
N LYS A 5 -26.74 -16.39 27.73
CA LYS A 5 -25.51 -16.00 27.03
C LYS A 5 -25.67 -14.58 26.46
N GLU A 6 -24.88 -13.64 27.00
CA GLU A 6 -24.71 -12.30 26.42
C GLU A 6 -24.17 -12.41 24.99
N PHE A 7 -24.72 -11.60 24.09
CA PHE A 7 -24.35 -11.63 22.67
C PHE A 7 -22.90 -11.20 22.47
N ASP A 8 -22.10 -12.03 21.79
CA ASP A 8 -20.71 -11.72 21.47
C ASP A 8 -20.51 -11.57 19.97
N ALA A 9 -20.35 -10.33 19.50
CA ALA A 9 -20.19 -10.02 18.08
C ALA A 9 -18.95 -10.65 17.42
N PHE A 10 -17.95 -11.08 18.20
CA PHE A 10 -16.76 -11.73 17.66
C PHE A 10 -17.05 -13.17 17.27
N THR A 11 -17.82 -13.90 18.09
CA THR A 11 -18.04 -15.35 17.93
C THR A 11 -19.45 -15.71 17.45
N ASP A 12 -20.47 -14.99 17.89
CA ASP A 12 -21.86 -15.28 17.58
C ASP A 12 -22.27 -14.75 16.20
N GLU A 13 -23.34 -15.31 15.63
CA GLU A 13 -23.95 -14.77 14.41
C GLU A 13 -24.96 -13.69 14.77
N VAL A 14 -24.83 -12.53 14.12
CA VAL A 14 -25.79 -11.44 14.30
C VAL A 14 -27.20 -11.89 13.86
N PRO A 15 -28.24 -11.64 14.68
CA PRO A 15 -29.61 -11.91 14.29
C PRO A 15 -30.03 -11.10 13.05
N PHE A 16 -30.96 -11.65 12.26
CA PHE A 16 -31.53 -10.95 11.09
C PHE A 16 -32.46 -9.79 11.49
N ASP A 17 -33.05 -9.86 12.68
CA ASP A 17 -33.94 -8.85 13.25
C ASP A 17 -33.19 -8.10 14.36
N PRO A 18 -33.31 -6.77 14.51
CA PRO A 18 -34.23 -5.87 13.79
C PRO A 18 -33.71 -5.34 12.45
N ILE A 19 -32.40 -5.42 12.18
CA ILE A 19 -31.79 -4.87 10.96
C ILE A 19 -31.18 -5.99 10.11
N TYR A 20 -31.87 -6.33 9.02
CA TYR A 20 -31.48 -7.43 8.12
C TYR A 20 -30.08 -7.31 7.49
N ARG A 21 -29.49 -6.12 7.49
CA ARG A 21 -28.17 -5.87 6.91
C ARG A 21 -27.02 -6.12 7.88
N LEU A 22 -27.25 -6.12 9.19
CA LEU A 22 -26.19 -6.30 10.18
C LEU A 22 -25.41 -7.61 10.03
N PRO A 23 -26.03 -8.77 9.70
CA PRO A 23 -25.25 -9.99 9.44
C PRO A 23 -24.28 -9.85 8.26
N GLY A 24 -24.69 -9.13 7.21
CA GLY A 24 -23.82 -8.85 6.05
C GLY A 24 -22.68 -7.89 6.39
N MET A 25 -22.92 -6.94 7.28
CA MET A 25 -21.91 -6.04 7.84
C MET A 25 -20.89 -6.83 8.67
N GLN A 26 -21.35 -7.69 9.58
CA GLN A 26 -20.48 -8.57 10.37
C GLN A 26 -19.59 -9.46 9.49
N ALA A 27 -20.18 -10.07 8.44
CA ALA A 27 -19.44 -10.92 7.52
C ALA A 27 -18.32 -10.16 6.77
N ARG A 28 -18.56 -8.90 6.40
CA ARG A 28 -17.55 -8.05 5.76
C ARG A 28 -16.42 -7.70 6.72
N ALA A 29 -16.71 -7.31 7.95
CA ALA A 29 -15.70 -7.07 8.98
C ALA A 29 -14.85 -8.33 9.25
N ARG A 30 -15.49 -9.50 9.36
CA ARG A 30 -14.80 -10.80 9.51
C ARG A 30 -13.93 -11.15 8.30
N LEU A 31 -14.32 -10.75 7.09
CA LEU A 31 -13.52 -10.98 5.89
C LEU A 31 -12.20 -10.18 5.90
N VAL A 32 -12.25 -8.91 6.35
CA VAL A 32 -11.04 -8.10 6.56
C VAL A 32 -10.11 -8.76 7.57
N LEU A 33 -10.68 -9.38 8.60
CA LEU A 33 -9.98 -10.04 9.71
C LEU A 33 -9.73 -11.54 9.48
N ALA A 34 -9.86 -12.06 8.25
CA ALA A 34 -9.87 -13.51 8.00
C ALA A 34 -8.59 -14.25 8.44
N ASN A 35 -7.46 -13.53 8.59
CA ASN A 35 -6.19 -14.10 9.03
C ASN A 35 -5.92 -13.91 10.53
N ARG A 36 -6.86 -13.35 11.29
CA ARG A 36 -6.71 -13.06 12.71
C ARG A 36 -7.48 -14.05 13.58
N SER A 37 -6.89 -14.39 14.71
CA SER A 37 -7.51 -15.19 15.75
C SER A 37 -8.47 -14.36 16.60
N GLU A 38 -9.40 -15.03 17.28
CA GLU A 38 -10.32 -14.38 18.21
C GLU A 38 -9.57 -13.62 19.32
N HIS A 39 -8.47 -14.19 19.82
CA HIS A 39 -7.65 -13.55 20.86
C HIS A 39 -7.07 -12.21 20.37
N GLU A 40 -6.48 -12.20 19.18
CA GLU A 40 -5.96 -10.98 18.54
C GLU A 40 -7.06 -9.93 18.34
N ILE A 41 -8.26 -10.35 17.92
CA ILE A 41 -9.40 -9.45 17.74
C ILE A 41 -9.83 -8.81 19.06
N ARG A 42 -9.86 -9.59 20.15
CA ARG A 42 -10.20 -9.06 21.49
C ARG A 42 -9.13 -8.11 22.03
N VAL A 43 -7.86 -8.42 21.81
CA VAL A 43 -6.75 -7.51 22.14
C VAL A 43 -6.91 -6.20 21.39
N ALA A 44 -7.13 -6.26 20.08
CA ALA A 44 -7.37 -5.08 19.26
C ALA A 44 -8.59 -4.26 19.75
N ALA A 45 -9.66 -4.92 20.21
CA ALA A 45 -10.83 -4.23 20.77
C ALA A 45 -10.48 -3.44 22.03
N SER A 46 -9.72 -4.02 22.96
CA SER A 46 -9.22 -3.32 24.15
C SER A 46 -8.25 -2.19 23.79
N THR A 47 -7.41 -2.39 22.78
CA THR A 47 -6.50 -1.36 22.27
C THR A 47 -7.27 -0.18 21.66
N ILE A 48 -8.37 -0.44 20.94
CA ILE A 48 -9.24 0.61 20.38
C ILE A 48 -9.81 1.47 21.49
N GLU A 49 -10.39 0.86 22.52
CA GLU A 49 -10.95 1.58 23.68
C GLU A 49 -9.89 2.47 24.35
N TRP A 50 -8.69 1.91 24.58
CA TRP A 50 -7.59 2.66 25.16
C TRP A 50 -7.16 3.84 24.26
N LEU A 51 -6.99 3.61 22.96
CA LEU A 51 -6.58 4.65 21.99
C LEU A 51 -7.61 5.77 21.87
N THR A 52 -8.90 5.45 21.84
CA THR A 52 -9.97 6.47 21.76
C THR A 52 -10.06 7.28 23.03
N ASN A 53 -9.92 6.64 24.21
CA ASN A 53 -9.91 7.34 25.48
C ASN A 53 -8.69 8.25 25.62
N GLU A 54 -7.51 7.76 25.23
CA GLU A 54 -6.29 8.56 25.24
C GLU A 54 -6.39 9.76 24.28
N TYR A 55 -7.03 9.60 23.12
CA TYR A 55 -7.30 10.70 22.19
C TYR A 55 -8.14 11.80 22.84
N PHE A 56 -9.29 11.44 23.44
CA PHE A 56 -10.16 12.43 24.08
C PHE A 56 -9.49 13.12 25.26
N GLU A 57 -8.75 12.39 26.09
CA GLU A 57 -7.99 12.99 27.19
C GLU A 57 -6.91 13.96 26.68
N LYS A 58 -6.17 13.60 25.63
CA LYS A 58 -5.16 14.49 25.02
C LYS A 58 -5.77 15.77 24.44
N GLU A 59 -6.91 15.65 23.76
CA GLU A 59 -7.62 16.81 23.20
C GLU A 59 -8.18 17.71 24.32
N LYS A 60 -8.76 17.11 25.37
CA LYS A 60 -9.21 17.82 26.58
C LYS A 60 -8.05 18.58 27.24
N GLU A 61 -6.94 17.92 27.52
CA GLU A 61 -5.76 18.53 28.13
C GLU A 61 -5.18 19.67 27.26
N SER A 62 -5.14 19.46 25.94
CA SER A 62 -4.65 20.45 24.98
C SER A 62 -5.54 21.69 24.97
N TRP A 63 -6.86 21.51 24.99
CA TRP A 63 -7.83 22.60 25.08
C TRP A 63 -7.73 23.34 26.41
N ILE A 64 -7.67 22.64 27.56
CA ILE A 64 -7.49 23.23 28.89
C ILE A 64 -6.24 24.11 28.91
N THR A 65 -5.12 23.55 28.45
CA THR A 65 -3.84 24.26 28.36
C THR A 65 -3.96 25.52 27.48
N HIS A 66 -4.68 25.43 26.36
CA HIS A 66 -4.91 26.56 25.47
C HIS A 66 -5.74 27.66 26.11
N GLN A 67 -6.84 27.31 26.78
CA GLN A 67 -7.73 28.27 27.46
C GLN A 67 -6.99 29.01 28.59
N VAL A 68 -6.17 28.31 29.38
CA VAL A 68 -5.38 28.94 30.46
C VAL A 68 -4.33 29.90 29.88
N LYS A 69 -3.60 29.49 28.84
CA LYS A 69 -2.55 30.32 28.21
C LYS A 69 -3.09 31.57 27.52
N THR A 70 -4.27 31.50 26.92
CA THR A 70 -4.88 32.61 26.18
C THR A 70 -5.79 33.48 27.05
N ASN A 71 -5.93 33.15 28.33
CA ASN A 71 -6.93 33.75 29.23
C ASN A 71 -8.33 33.69 28.61
N GLY A 72 -8.69 32.48 28.19
CA GLY A 72 -9.92 32.15 27.49
C GLY A 72 -11.17 32.51 28.28
N SER A 73 -12.26 32.74 27.54
CA SER A 73 -13.48 33.28 28.13
C SER A 73 -14.11 32.34 29.16
N ILE A 74 -13.87 31.03 29.06
CA ILE A 74 -14.39 29.98 29.96
C ILE A 74 -13.90 30.16 31.40
N LEU A 75 -12.74 30.78 31.61
CA LEU A 75 -12.15 31.01 32.94
C LEU A 75 -12.99 31.94 33.82
N ARG A 76 -13.99 32.64 33.25
CA ARG A 76 -14.95 33.46 34.01
C ARG A 76 -15.81 32.65 34.98
N HIS A 77 -15.99 31.35 34.68
CA HIS A 77 -16.77 30.43 35.50
C HIS A 77 -15.99 29.93 36.73
N LEU A 78 -14.69 30.26 36.82
CA LEU A 78 -13.83 29.95 37.94
C LEU A 78 -13.48 31.19 38.76
N PRO A 79 -13.38 31.06 40.10
CA PRO A 79 -12.70 32.04 40.95
C PRO A 79 -11.29 32.36 40.42
N GLU A 80 -10.81 33.59 40.60
CA GLU A 80 -9.49 34.01 40.07
C GLU A 80 -8.34 33.13 40.57
N GLU A 81 -8.44 32.65 41.80
CA GLU A 81 -7.49 31.73 42.45
C GLU A 81 -7.45 30.34 41.82
N ASP A 82 -8.53 29.91 41.16
CA ASP A 82 -8.67 28.59 40.55
C ASP A 82 -8.53 28.62 39.02
N ARG A 83 -8.15 29.75 38.42
CA ARG A 83 -7.88 29.89 36.97
C ARG A 83 -6.56 29.23 36.55
N THR A 84 -6.44 27.95 36.86
CA THR A 84 -5.31 27.07 36.56
C THR A 84 -5.78 25.91 35.70
N GLU A 85 -4.84 25.16 35.10
CA GLU A 85 -5.16 23.95 34.34
C GLU A 85 -5.93 22.93 35.20
N TYR A 86 -5.57 22.81 36.48
CA TYR A 86 -6.24 21.92 37.44
C TYR A 86 -7.69 22.35 37.74
N GLY A 87 -7.91 23.65 37.98
CA GLY A 87 -9.25 24.17 38.27
C GLY A 87 -10.19 24.06 37.06
N LEU A 88 -9.68 24.32 35.85
CA LEU A 88 -10.44 24.15 34.63
C LEU A 88 -10.68 22.66 34.31
N GLY A 89 -9.70 21.79 34.52
CA GLY A 89 -9.91 20.34 34.38
C GLY A 89 -11.00 19.81 35.29
N THR A 90 -11.00 20.22 36.57
CA THR A 90 -12.04 19.84 37.52
C THR A 90 -13.44 20.33 37.09
N LEU A 91 -13.53 21.53 36.52
CA LEU A 91 -14.78 22.08 36.01
C LEU A 91 -15.30 21.28 34.81
N VAL A 92 -14.40 20.91 33.89
CA VAL A 92 -14.74 20.08 32.71
C VAL A 92 -15.18 18.69 33.14
N ASP A 93 -14.46 18.04 34.05
CA ASP A 93 -14.80 16.69 34.53
C ASP A 93 -16.14 16.65 35.29
N GLN A 94 -16.52 17.76 35.95
CA GLN A 94 -17.84 17.89 36.58
C GLN A 94 -18.96 18.17 35.57
N ASN A 95 -18.60 18.55 34.34
CA ASN A 95 -19.47 18.85 33.20
C ASN A 95 -20.85 19.42 33.57
N PRO A 96 -20.94 20.64 34.13
CA PRO A 96 -22.25 21.21 34.45
C PRO A 96 -22.99 21.56 33.17
N ASP A 97 -24.21 21.04 33.01
CA ASP A 97 -25.12 21.24 31.85
C ASP A 97 -25.29 22.69 31.38
N ILE A 98 -24.98 23.66 32.25
CA ILE A 98 -25.13 25.09 31.97
C ILE A 98 -24.01 25.63 31.07
N ILE A 99 -22.86 24.97 31.02
CA ILE A 99 -21.66 25.43 30.30
C ILE A 99 -21.09 24.40 29.32
N SER A 100 -21.73 23.24 29.18
CA SER A 100 -21.27 22.19 28.25
C SER A 100 -21.18 22.69 26.81
N ASP A 101 -22.10 23.57 26.39
CA ASP A 101 -22.09 24.22 25.07
C ASP A 101 -20.85 25.11 24.83
N GLU A 102 -20.12 25.51 25.88
CA GLU A 102 -18.88 26.29 25.77
C GLU A 102 -17.63 25.40 25.66
N PHE A 103 -17.76 24.08 25.82
CA PHE A 103 -16.66 23.12 25.69
C PHE A 103 -16.41 22.80 24.22
N ASP A 104 -15.47 23.52 23.63
CA ASP A 104 -15.08 23.40 22.22
C ASP A 104 -13.84 22.50 22.06
N PHE A 105 -13.99 21.21 22.36
CA PHE A 105 -12.98 20.18 22.09
C PHE A 105 -13.63 18.83 21.74
N PRO A 106 -12.94 17.95 20.98
CA PRO A 106 -13.42 16.61 20.66
C PRO A 106 -13.75 15.78 21.92
N ASN A 107 -14.95 15.18 21.95
CA ASN A 107 -15.41 14.27 23.00
C ASN A 107 -16.38 13.22 22.43
N GLU A 108 -16.83 12.28 23.27
CA GLU A 108 -17.74 11.19 22.88
C GLU A 108 -19.09 11.68 22.33
N GLU A 109 -19.53 12.89 22.67
CA GLU A 109 -20.82 13.44 22.24
C GLU A 109 -20.75 14.13 20.87
N ASN A 110 -19.59 14.67 20.48
CA ASN A 110 -19.44 15.47 19.26
C ASN A 110 -18.50 14.86 18.20
N THR A 111 -17.78 13.80 18.52
CA THR A 111 -16.81 13.14 17.63
C THR A 111 -17.14 11.67 17.52
N THR A 112 -17.24 11.16 16.29
CA THR A 112 -17.55 9.74 16.10
C THR A 112 -16.37 8.87 16.55
N ARG A 113 -16.65 7.65 17.03
CA ARG A 113 -15.59 6.68 17.38
C ARG A 113 -14.70 6.34 16.19
N LEU A 114 -15.23 6.42 14.96
CA LEU A 114 -14.44 6.25 13.75
C LEU A 114 -13.40 7.37 13.61
N GLU A 115 -13.81 8.63 13.72
CA GLU A 115 -12.91 9.79 13.61
C GLU A 115 -11.86 9.78 14.72
N ALA A 116 -12.27 9.52 15.97
CA ALA A 116 -11.36 9.39 17.11
C ALA A 116 -10.33 8.27 16.87
N LEU A 117 -10.77 7.11 16.36
CA LEU A 117 -9.85 6.02 16.04
C LEU A 117 -8.92 6.38 14.87
N GLU A 118 -9.43 7.04 13.82
CA GLU A 118 -8.61 7.48 12.70
C GLU A 118 -7.51 8.45 13.10
N ASP A 119 -7.80 9.36 14.03
CA ASP A 119 -6.82 10.30 14.57
C ASP A 119 -5.85 9.62 15.52
N SER A 120 -6.33 8.76 16.41
CA SER A 120 -5.48 8.04 17.37
C SER A 120 -4.48 7.09 16.70
N LEU A 121 -4.83 6.47 15.56
CA LEU A 121 -3.93 5.59 14.82
C LEU A 121 -2.82 6.35 14.06
N LYS A 122 -2.86 7.68 13.98
CA LYS A 122 -1.84 8.48 13.27
C LYS A 122 -0.53 8.48 14.06
N GLY A 123 0.49 7.84 13.49
CA GLY A 123 1.85 7.87 14.04
C GLY A 123 2.08 6.95 15.23
N VAL A 124 1.13 6.05 15.52
CA VAL A 124 1.28 4.99 16.51
C VAL A 124 1.92 3.77 15.86
N ASP A 125 2.88 3.17 16.57
CA ASP A 125 3.39 1.85 16.22
C ASP A 125 2.39 0.80 16.72
N LEU A 126 1.77 0.08 15.79
CA LEU A 126 0.69 -0.87 16.08
C LEU A 126 1.20 -2.29 16.28
N ASP A 127 2.51 -2.52 16.16
CA ASP A 127 3.11 -3.83 16.38
C ASP A 127 3.14 -4.16 17.88
N ASP A 128 2.14 -4.93 18.32
CA ASP A 128 2.01 -5.42 19.69
C ASP A 128 2.39 -6.91 19.76
N GLU A 129 2.97 -7.35 20.88
CA GLU A 129 3.30 -8.76 21.11
C GLU A 129 2.08 -9.69 20.95
N ASN A 130 0.89 -9.19 21.30
CA ASN A 130 -0.38 -9.90 21.26
C ASN A 130 -1.22 -9.59 20.01
N PHE A 131 -0.75 -8.66 19.15
CA PHE A 131 -1.33 -8.40 17.84
C PHE A 131 -0.23 -8.02 16.83
N PRO A 132 0.58 -9.01 16.41
CA PRO A 132 1.78 -8.75 15.61
C PRO A 132 1.42 -8.37 14.17
N ASP A 133 2.26 -7.54 13.56
CA ASP A 133 2.10 -7.04 12.18
C ASP A 133 0.73 -6.36 11.95
N ALA A 134 0.14 -5.80 12.99
CA ALA A 134 -1.18 -5.18 12.94
C ALA A 134 -1.24 -4.09 11.87
N LYS A 135 -2.31 -4.11 11.07
CA LYS A 135 -2.57 -3.07 10.07
C LYS A 135 -3.65 -2.12 10.59
N PRO A 136 -3.53 -0.81 10.33
CA PRO A 136 -4.55 0.16 10.75
C PRO A 136 -5.98 -0.20 10.31
N TYR A 137 -6.13 -0.80 9.12
CA TYR A 137 -7.45 -1.19 8.61
C TYR A 137 -8.12 -2.32 9.38
N GLU A 138 -7.34 -3.16 10.07
CA GLU A 138 -7.86 -4.24 10.90
C GLU A 138 -8.55 -3.68 12.14
N TYR A 139 -8.01 -2.60 12.73
CA TYR A 139 -8.64 -1.91 13.86
C TYR A 139 -10.02 -1.32 13.50
N PHE A 140 -10.20 -0.79 12.29
CA PHE A 140 -11.53 -0.35 11.84
C PHE A 140 -12.50 -1.53 11.71
N ALA A 141 -12.05 -2.68 11.20
CA ALA A 141 -12.89 -3.88 11.12
C ALA A 141 -13.26 -4.42 12.51
N VAL A 142 -12.34 -4.35 13.48
CA VAL A 142 -12.62 -4.71 14.88
C VAL A 142 -13.60 -3.72 15.50
N LEU A 143 -13.44 -2.41 15.28
CA LEU A 143 -14.39 -1.39 15.73
C LEU A 143 -15.81 -1.68 15.21
N ALA A 144 -15.95 -2.07 13.94
CA ALA A 144 -17.24 -2.46 13.41
C ALA A 144 -17.88 -3.63 14.16
N LEU A 145 -17.10 -4.64 14.57
CA LEU A 145 -17.60 -5.75 15.37
C LEU A 145 -18.00 -5.30 16.78
N VAL A 146 -17.23 -4.42 17.41
CA VAL A 146 -17.56 -3.81 18.71
C VAL A 146 -18.90 -3.08 18.64
N LEU A 147 -19.05 -2.19 17.66
CA LEU A 147 -20.30 -1.42 17.46
C LEU A 147 -21.50 -2.31 17.17
N ILE A 148 -21.32 -3.40 16.41
CA ILE A 148 -22.38 -4.40 16.19
C ILE A 148 -22.80 -5.04 17.51
N GLY A 149 -21.85 -5.40 18.37
CA GLY A 149 -22.12 -5.96 19.69
C GLY A 149 -22.93 -5.02 20.55
N GLU A 150 -22.46 -3.79 20.69
CA GLU A 150 -23.13 -2.74 21.46
C GLU A 150 -24.55 -2.44 20.93
N ALA A 151 -24.71 -2.35 19.61
CA ALA A 151 -26.02 -2.09 18.99
C ALA A 151 -27.04 -3.19 19.29
N ILE A 152 -26.61 -4.47 19.28
CA ILE A 152 -27.48 -5.61 19.55
C ILE A 152 -27.82 -5.69 21.04
N LEU A 153 -26.84 -5.50 21.91
CA LEU A 153 -27.05 -5.49 23.36
C LEU A 153 -27.99 -4.34 23.77
N SER A 154 -27.75 -3.14 23.26
CA SER A 154 -28.60 -1.95 23.46
C SER A 154 -30.04 -2.17 22.99
N TYR A 155 -30.24 -2.90 21.89
CA TYR A 155 -31.59 -3.27 21.41
C TYR A 155 -32.28 -4.33 22.30
N GLN A 156 -31.51 -5.24 22.91
CA GLN A 156 -32.02 -6.33 23.74
C GLN A 156 -32.27 -5.91 25.20
N GLU A 157 -31.64 -4.84 25.68
CA GLU A 157 -31.81 -4.32 27.04
C GLU A 157 -33.21 -3.71 27.28
N ASP A 158 -34.11 -4.52 27.83
CA ASP A 158 -35.51 -4.14 28.13
C ASP A 158 -35.71 -3.69 29.60
N GLU A 159 -34.65 -3.74 30.43
CA GLU A 159 -34.79 -3.91 31.88
C GLU A 159 -34.89 -2.62 32.72
N TRP A 160 -34.56 -1.44 32.18
CA TRP A 160 -34.44 -0.21 32.98
C TRP A 160 -35.34 0.97 32.60
N TRP A 161 -36.40 0.75 31.80
CA TRP A 161 -37.25 1.84 31.32
C TRP A 161 -38.45 2.16 32.22
N PRO A 162 -38.67 3.44 32.60
CA PRO A 162 -39.87 3.88 33.31
C PRO A 162 -41.15 3.45 32.57
N PRO A 163 -42.21 2.98 33.26
CA PRO A 163 -43.43 2.48 32.61
C PRO A 163 -44.09 3.45 31.62
N VAL A 164 -43.91 4.76 31.81
CA VAL A 164 -44.45 5.82 30.94
C VAL A 164 -43.80 5.82 29.56
N LEU A 165 -42.53 5.40 29.44
CA LEU A 165 -41.77 5.40 28.20
C LEU A 165 -41.80 4.06 27.46
N LYS A 166 -42.32 3.00 28.10
CA LYS A 166 -42.41 1.65 27.50
C LYS A 166 -43.26 1.59 26.22
N ALA A 167 -44.20 2.51 26.03
CA ALA A 167 -45.02 2.57 24.82
C ALA A 167 -44.22 3.06 23.60
N ASP A 168 -43.26 3.96 23.80
CA ASP A 168 -42.40 4.52 22.74
C ASP A 168 -41.09 3.74 22.58
N LEU A 169 -40.75 2.89 23.56
CA LEU A 169 -39.53 2.10 23.61
C LEU A 169 -39.20 1.36 22.30
N PRO A 170 -40.14 0.65 21.64
CA PRO A 170 -39.83 -0.02 20.38
C PRO A 170 -39.35 0.94 19.29
N MET A 171 -39.93 2.14 19.22
CA MET A 171 -39.52 3.15 18.23
C MET A 171 -38.17 3.80 18.59
N VAL A 172 -37.88 3.98 19.87
CA VAL A 172 -36.58 4.49 20.35
C VAL A 172 -35.47 3.48 20.05
N CYS A 173 -35.66 2.22 20.43
CA CYS A 173 -34.69 1.14 20.16
C CYS A 173 -34.47 0.95 18.66
N LEU A 174 -35.55 0.96 17.85
CA LEU A 174 -35.44 0.89 16.39
C LEU A 174 -34.70 2.09 15.80
N ARG A 175 -34.91 3.30 16.32
CA ARG A 175 -34.19 4.49 15.87
C ARG A 175 -32.71 4.40 16.23
N SER A 176 -32.37 3.96 17.44
CA SER A 176 -30.98 3.79 17.89
C SER A 176 -30.25 2.81 16.99
N ILE A 177 -30.74 1.56 16.91
CA ILE A 177 -30.08 0.52 16.11
C ILE A 177 -30.04 0.85 14.61
N ALA A 178 -30.98 1.65 14.10
CA ALA A 178 -30.94 2.13 12.72
C ALA A 178 -29.82 3.16 12.49
N ASN A 179 -29.59 4.06 13.45
CA ASN A 179 -28.45 4.99 13.41
C ASN A 179 -27.13 4.23 13.55
N ASP A 180 -27.05 3.32 14.54
CA ASP A 180 -25.86 2.49 14.77
C ASP A 180 -25.51 1.69 13.51
N ALA A 181 -26.51 1.16 12.80
CA ALA A 181 -26.30 0.45 11.54
C ALA A 181 -25.69 1.33 10.43
N VAL A 182 -25.97 2.63 10.40
CA VAL A 182 -25.33 3.57 9.46
C VAL A 182 -23.87 3.77 9.83
N ASP A 183 -23.58 3.99 11.11
CA ASP A 183 -22.23 4.21 11.61
C ASP A 183 -21.36 2.95 11.42
N ILE A 184 -21.89 1.77 11.75
CA ILE A 184 -21.26 0.46 11.48
C ILE A 184 -20.94 0.32 10.00
N MET A 185 -21.87 0.68 9.11
CA MET A 185 -21.64 0.61 7.67
C MET A 185 -20.51 1.53 7.22
N GLU A 186 -20.45 2.75 7.77
CA GLU A 186 -19.37 3.70 7.48
C GLU A 186 -18.01 3.15 7.92
N VAL A 187 -17.92 2.62 9.15
CA VAL A 187 -16.69 2.03 9.70
C VAL A 187 -16.21 0.87 8.83
N ILE A 188 -17.10 -0.03 8.40
CA ILE A 188 -16.73 -1.17 7.54
C ILE A 188 -16.26 -0.70 6.17
N CYS A 189 -16.97 0.25 5.55
CA CYS A 189 -16.55 0.83 4.28
C CYS A 189 -15.16 1.48 4.39
N ARG A 190 -14.87 2.14 5.53
CA ARG A 190 -13.55 2.71 5.78
C ARG A 190 -12.47 1.63 5.92
N ALA A 191 -12.77 0.53 6.63
CA ALA A 191 -11.86 -0.61 6.76
C ALA A 191 -11.50 -1.19 5.38
N GLU A 192 -12.51 -1.48 4.56
CA GLU A 192 -12.32 -2.02 3.21
C GLU A 192 -11.54 -1.07 2.29
N GLN A 193 -11.88 0.22 2.31
CA GLN A 193 -11.15 1.23 1.53
C GLN A 193 -9.66 1.24 1.89
N ARG A 194 -9.34 1.21 3.19
CA ARG A 194 -7.94 1.23 3.67
C ARG A 194 -7.21 -0.06 3.34
N GLN A 195 -7.90 -1.20 3.37
CA GLN A 195 -7.36 -2.48 2.91
C GLN A 195 -7.02 -2.43 1.42
N ASP A 196 -7.93 -1.95 0.59
CA ASP A 196 -7.72 -1.79 -0.86
C ASP A 196 -6.53 -0.86 -1.16
N GLU A 197 -6.44 0.27 -0.45
CA GLU A 197 -5.31 1.21 -0.55
C GLU A 197 -3.99 0.53 -0.19
N TYR A 198 -3.97 -0.27 0.88
CA TYR A 198 -2.79 -1.01 1.33
C TYR A 198 -2.36 -2.06 0.31
N GLU A 199 -3.29 -2.86 -0.20
CA GLU A 199 -3.00 -3.87 -1.23
C GLU A 199 -2.50 -3.23 -2.52
N MET A 200 -3.10 -2.11 -2.94
CA MET A 200 -2.69 -1.39 -4.13
C MET A 200 -1.27 -0.85 -3.99
N ARG A 201 -0.91 -0.27 -2.84
CA ARG A 201 0.46 0.19 -2.55
C ARG A 201 1.45 -0.97 -2.63
N LYS A 202 1.14 -2.11 -2.00
CA LYS A 202 1.98 -3.32 -2.05
C LYS A 202 2.18 -3.83 -3.49
N ARG A 203 1.13 -3.81 -4.32
CA ARG A 203 1.23 -4.18 -5.74
C ARG A 203 2.10 -3.20 -6.54
N ILE A 204 1.97 -1.90 -6.27
CA ILE A 204 2.79 -0.86 -6.90
C ILE A 204 4.27 -1.04 -6.50
N GLU A 205 4.57 -1.24 -5.22
CA GLU A 205 5.94 -1.48 -4.74
C GLU A 205 6.56 -2.73 -5.37
N ALA A 206 5.82 -3.84 -5.44
CA ALA A 206 6.27 -5.05 -6.11
C ALA A 206 6.54 -4.81 -7.61
N PHE A 207 5.69 -4.03 -8.28
CA PHE A 207 5.88 -3.67 -9.69
C PHE A 207 7.10 -2.77 -9.90
N LEU A 208 7.31 -1.78 -9.04
CA LEU A 208 8.50 -0.92 -9.09
C LEU A 208 9.78 -1.74 -8.91
N HIS A 209 9.80 -2.63 -7.92
CA HIS A 209 10.95 -3.49 -7.65
C HIS A 209 11.23 -4.49 -8.80
N ASP A 210 10.19 -5.03 -9.46
CA ASP A 210 10.37 -5.86 -10.67
C ASP A 210 10.97 -5.05 -11.84
N ASN A 211 10.50 -3.82 -12.02
CA ASN A 211 11.04 -2.92 -13.05
C ASN A 211 12.48 -2.50 -12.77
N GLU A 212 12.83 -2.22 -11.51
CA GLU A 212 14.22 -1.91 -11.11
C GLU A 212 15.18 -3.04 -11.48
N LYS A 213 14.73 -4.30 -11.44
CA LYS A 213 15.53 -5.45 -11.90
C LYS A 213 15.56 -5.61 -13.41
N ARG A 214 14.40 -5.44 -14.08
CA ARG A 214 14.27 -5.67 -15.53
C ARG A 214 14.91 -4.60 -16.40
N ILE A 215 14.90 -3.33 -15.97
CA ILE A 215 15.44 -2.22 -16.77
C ILE A 215 16.95 -2.40 -17.02
N PRO A 216 17.79 -2.67 -16.00
CA PRO A 216 19.21 -2.95 -16.22
C PRO A 216 19.47 -4.13 -17.16
N GLU A 217 18.75 -5.25 -17.01
CA GLU A 217 18.89 -6.42 -17.87
C GLU A 217 18.58 -6.10 -19.33
N GLN A 218 17.51 -5.35 -19.59
CA GLN A 218 17.16 -4.89 -20.94
C GLN A 218 18.20 -3.93 -21.52
N VAL A 219 18.76 -3.05 -20.69
CA VAL A 219 19.84 -2.14 -21.10
C VAL A 219 21.10 -2.93 -21.46
N GLU A 220 21.51 -3.91 -20.65
CA GLU A 220 22.65 -4.78 -20.94
C GLU A 220 22.47 -5.57 -22.23
N ASP A 221 21.28 -6.11 -22.47
CA ASP A 221 20.95 -6.82 -23.71
C ASP A 221 20.99 -5.91 -24.94
N LEU A 222 20.49 -4.68 -24.82
CA LEU A 222 20.58 -3.67 -25.88
C LEU A 222 22.03 -3.26 -26.15
N VAL A 223 22.84 -3.09 -25.11
CA VAL A 223 24.29 -2.82 -25.24
C VAL A 223 24.99 -3.98 -25.95
N ARG A 224 24.70 -5.23 -25.56
CA ARG A 224 25.25 -6.43 -26.19
C ARG A 224 24.87 -6.52 -27.66
N LYS A 225 23.61 -6.27 -28.01
CA LYS A 225 23.14 -6.20 -29.41
C LYS A 225 23.86 -5.10 -30.19
N LYS A 226 24.05 -3.91 -29.61
CA LYS A 226 24.76 -2.80 -30.24
C LYS A 226 26.23 -3.14 -30.51
N VAL A 227 26.93 -3.76 -29.55
CA VAL A 227 28.31 -4.22 -29.72
C VAL A 227 28.41 -5.29 -30.81
N SER A 228 27.50 -6.27 -30.81
CA SER A 228 27.45 -7.31 -31.84
C SER A 228 27.21 -6.73 -33.23
N LEU A 229 26.32 -5.75 -33.36
CA LEU A 229 26.04 -5.08 -34.63
C LEU A 229 27.26 -4.29 -35.11
N ALA A 230 27.94 -3.57 -34.22
CA ALA A 230 29.18 -2.87 -34.55
C ALA A 230 30.28 -3.84 -35.02
N ALA A 231 30.43 -4.99 -34.35
CA ALA A 231 31.37 -6.04 -34.75
C ALA A 231 31.03 -6.63 -36.12
N SER A 232 29.74 -6.89 -36.39
CA SER A 232 29.27 -7.37 -37.70
C SER A 232 29.54 -6.36 -38.81
N LEU A 233 29.28 -5.07 -38.58
CA LEU A 233 29.56 -4.01 -39.55
C LEU A 233 31.06 -3.88 -39.82
N ALA A 234 31.90 -3.95 -38.79
CA ALA A 234 33.35 -3.93 -38.94
C ALA A 234 33.88 -5.16 -39.70
N ALA A 235 33.33 -6.35 -39.44
CA ALA A 235 33.66 -7.56 -40.18
C ALA A 235 33.25 -7.47 -41.65
N ASN A 236 32.03 -6.99 -41.93
CA ASN A 236 31.55 -6.78 -43.29
C ASN A 236 32.40 -5.75 -44.06
N ALA A 237 32.84 -4.67 -43.41
CA ALA A 237 33.76 -3.70 -44.00
C ALA A 237 35.11 -4.33 -44.38
N ARG A 238 35.71 -5.13 -43.49
CA ARG A 238 36.96 -5.87 -43.77
C ARG A 238 36.80 -6.88 -44.91
N HIS A 239 35.67 -7.59 -44.95
CA HIS A 239 35.39 -8.52 -46.05
C HIS A 239 35.22 -7.82 -47.39
N LYS A 240 34.61 -6.62 -47.41
CA LYS A 240 34.51 -5.80 -48.61
C LYS A 240 35.89 -5.37 -49.11
N GLU A 241 36.73 -4.84 -48.22
CA GLU A 241 38.12 -4.47 -48.55
C GLU A 241 38.91 -5.68 -49.08
N THR A 242 38.80 -6.83 -48.42
CA THR A 242 39.45 -8.08 -48.87
C THR A 242 38.92 -8.54 -50.23
N SER A 243 37.62 -8.37 -50.50
CA SER A 243 37.00 -8.71 -51.79
C SER A 243 37.48 -7.79 -52.92
N GLU A 244 37.64 -6.49 -52.64
CA GLU A 244 38.19 -5.51 -53.58
C GLU A 244 39.67 -5.77 -53.86
N SER A 245 40.47 -6.08 -52.83
CA SER A 245 41.86 -6.50 -53.03
C SER A 245 41.95 -7.81 -53.82
N ARG A 246 41.03 -8.75 -53.59
CA ARG A 246 40.96 -10.00 -54.35
C ARG A 246 40.63 -9.75 -55.82
N SER A 247 39.62 -8.94 -56.14
CA SER A 247 39.26 -8.66 -57.54
C SER A 247 40.39 -7.93 -58.27
N ALA A 248 41.04 -6.94 -57.64
CA ALA A 248 42.19 -6.24 -58.20
C ALA A 248 43.38 -7.17 -58.46
N ALA A 249 43.68 -8.08 -57.53
CA ALA A 249 44.74 -9.06 -57.68
C ALA A 249 44.47 -10.06 -58.84
N LEU A 250 43.22 -10.49 -59.01
CA LEU A 250 42.84 -11.38 -60.11
C LEU A 250 42.89 -10.68 -61.47
N LEU A 251 42.47 -9.41 -61.56
CA LEU A 251 42.62 -8.61 -62.78
C LEU A 251 44.10 -8.37 -63.13
N CYS A 252 44.93 -8.09 -62.13
CA CYS A 252 46.37 -7.94 -62.32
C CYS A 252 47.02 -9.24 -62.82
N TRP A 253 46.61 -10.39 -62.28
CA TRP A 253 47.02 -11.69 -62.78
C TRP A 253 46.61 -11.90 -64.24
N ASP A 254 45.37 -11.57 -64.60
CA ASP A 254 44.89 -11.73 -65.98
C ASP A 254 45.67 -10.86 -66.98
N ASN A 255 46.10 -9.67 -66.57
CA ASN A 255 46.82 -8.73 -67.44
C ASN A 255 48.34 -8.96 -67.49
N THR A 256 48.94 -9.39 -66.37
CA THR A 256 50.42 -9.41 -66.22
C THR A 256 50.97 -10.76 -65.79
N GLY A 257 50.12 -11.75 -65.53
CA GLY A 257 50.52 -13.07 -65.02
C GLY A 257 51.45 -13.85 -65.97
N SER A 258 51.37 -13.60 -67.28
CA SER A 258 52.27 -14.17 -68.29
C SER A 258 53.72 -13.70 -68.16
N ASN A 259 53.95 -12.58 -67.48
CA ASN A 259 55.29 -12.01 -67.27
C ASN A 259 56.02 -12.66 -66.09
N PHE A 260 55.36 -13.54 -65.35
CA PHE A 260 55.95 -14.26 -64.22
C PHE A 260 56.13 -15.74 -64.56
N SER A 261 57.23 -16.33 -64.10
CA SER A 261 57.59 -17.72 -64.39
C SER A 261 56.63 -18.76 -63.80
N SER A 262 55.84 -18.39 -62.80
CA SER A 262 54.82 -19.26 -62.19
C SER A 262 53.83 -18.46 -61.35
N ARG A 263 52.69 -19.08 -61.01
CA ARG A 263 51.71 -18.54 -60.05
C ARG A 263 52.34 -18.23 -58.69
N THR A 264 53.28 -19.05 -58.25
CA THR A 264 54.04 -18.85 -57.01
C THR A 264 54.97 -17.64 -57.11
N ALA A 265 55.61 -17.42 -58.26
CA ALA A 265 56.46 -16.26 -58.49
C ALA A 265 55.65 -14.94 -58.47
N PHE A 266 54.46 -14.94 -59.06
CA PHE A 266 53.53 -13.80 -58.98
C PHE A 266 53.09 -13.52 -57.54
N ALA A 267 52.68 -14.56 -56.80
CA ALA A 267 52.26 -14.41 -55.41
C ALA A 267 53.39 -13.88 -54.51
N ARG A 268 54.62 -14.37 -54.69
CA ARG A 268 55.79 -13.87 -53.95
C ARG A 268 56.08 -12.41 -54.19
N ASN A 269 55.98 -11.96 -55.45
CA ASN A 269 56.33 -10.59 -55.82
C ASN A 269 55.23 -9.59 -55.43
N LYS A 270 53.96 -9.98 -55.61
CA LYS A 270 52.82 -9.05 -55.54
C LYS A 270 51.97 -9.13 -54.26
N HIS A 271 52.18 -10.10 -53.36
CA HIS A 271 51.33 -10.26 -52.16
C HIS A 271 51.29 -9.02 -51.26
N ARG A 272 52.41 -8.29 -51.13
CA ARG A 272 52.49 -7.08 -50.30
C ARG A 272 51.65 -5.93 -50.85
N GLU A 273 51.49 -5.83 -52.18
CA GLU A 273 50.71 -4.77 -52.84
C GLU A 273 49.20 -4.90 -52.54
N TYR A 274 48.74 -6.09 -52.17
CA TYR A 274 47.34 -6.38 -51.85
C TYR A 274 47.09 -6.63 -50.35
N GLY A 275 48.08 -6.36 -49.49
CA GLY A 275 47.92 -6.48 -48.03
C GLY A 275 47.65 -7.90 -47.52
N VAL A 276 47.92 -8.94 -48.31
CA VAL A 276 47.63 -10.34 -47.97
C VAL A 276 48.90 -11.20 -47.91
N THR A 277 48.80 -12.38 -47.32
CA THR A 277 49.92 -13.34 -47.30
C THR A 277 50.16 -13.96 -48.68
N GLU A 278 51.40 -14.35 -48.96
CA GLU A 278 51.77 -15.08 -50.19
C GLU A 278 50.84 -16.30 -50.43
N ARG A 279 50.54 -17.06 -49.37
CA ARG A 279 49.68 -18.24 -49.44
C ARG A 279 48.25 -17.90 -49.84
N THR A 280 47.69 -16.80 -49.32
CA THR A 280 46.33 -16.35 -49.64
C THR A 280 46.23 -15.91 -51.10
N LEU A 281 47.19 -15.10 -51.56
CA LEU A 281 47.22 -14.63 -52.96
C LEU A 281 47.40 -15.80 -53.94
N TYR A 282 48.29 -16.74 -53.64
CA TYR A 282 48.48 -17.95 -54.43
C TYR A 282 47.19 -18.79 -54.52
N GLY A 283 46.47 -18.95 -53.40
CA GLY A 283 45.19 -19.66 -53.34
C GLY A 283 44.12 -19.02 -54.22
N TRP A 284 43.99 -17.68 -54.18
CA TRP A 284 43.04 -16.94 -55.02
C TRP A 284 43.30 -17.13 -56.50
N VAL A 285 44.55 -16.95 -56.94
CA VAL A 285 44.95 -17.12 -58.34
C VAL A 285 44.76 -18.56 -58.80
N THR A 286 45.10 -19.54 -57.95
CA THR A 286 44.93 -20.96 -58.28
C THR A 286 43.46 -21.33 -58.48
N ALA A 287 42.57 -20.85 -57.62
CA ALA A 287 41.13 -21.06 -57.77
C ALA A 287 40.58 -20.39 -59.04
N HIS A 288 41.00 -19.15 -59.32
CA HIS A 288 40.59 -18.39 -60.51
C HIS A 288 41.00 -19.06 -61.82
N VAL A 289 42.22 -19.58 -61.89
CA VAL A 289 42.67 -20.33 -63.07
C VAL A 289 41.89 -21.64 -63.22
N ARG A 290 41.63 -22.36 -62.12
CA ARG A 290 40.81 -23.58 -62.15
C ARG A 290 39.38 -23.33 -62.62
N SER A 291 38.76 -22.21 -62.24
CA SER A 291 37.41 -21.86 -62.70
C SER A 291 37.34 -21.41 -64.17
N LYS A 292 38.47 -21.04 -64.77
CA LYS A 292 38.57 -20.66 -66.19
C LYS A 292 38.93 -21.85 -67.10
N THR A 293 39.24 -23.02 -66.53
CA THR A 293 39.55 -24.26 -67.26
C THR A 293 38.29 -25.11 -67.35
#